data_AF-A0A9D8AIR0-F1
#
_entry.id   AF-A0A9D8AIR0-F1
#
_cell.length_a   1.000
_cell.length_b   1.000
_cell.length_c   1.000
_cell.angle_alpha   90.00
_cell.angle_beta   90.00
_cell.angle_gamma   90.00
#
_symmetry.space_group_name_H-M   'P 1'
#
loop_
_entity.id
_entity.type
_entity.pdbx_description
1 polymer ?
#
loop_
_entity_poly.entity_id
_entity_poly.type
_entity_poly.pdbx_seq_one_letter_code
_entity_poly.pdbx_strand_id
1 'polypeptide(L)'
;MLTPNDIYRIVKDKWVTRHIFDEVVIMPLCKSQEDMQYIYSISNETGSRIWQLLDGRHSVGDIQEILKSEYKGQKEVIERDVLEFVGDIFEAKLIEEVKERPKETRETQYQTPDKKKAYKSPEITKVKMQPEQAVLS
;
A
#
# COMPACT_ATOMS: atom_id res chain seq x y z
N MET A 1 -13.91 3.20 -11.16
CA MET A 1 -13.82 3.84 -9.82
C MET A 1 -13.66 2.73 -8.81
N LEU A 2 -12.67 2.84 -7.92
CA LEU A 2 -12.53 1.91 -6.80
C LEU A 2 -13.71 2.08 -5.85
N THR A 3 -14.13 0.99 -5.22
CA THR A 3 -15.21 0.95 -4.24
C THR A 3 -14.71 0.46 -2.89
N PRO A 4 -15.39 0.82 -1.78
CA PRO A 4 -15.04 0.30 -0.45
C PRO A 4 -15.10 -1.23 -0.33
N ASN A 5 -15.79 -1.93 -1.23
CA ASN A 5 -15.88 -3.39 -1.22
C ASN A 5 -14.74 -4.09 -1.96
N ASP A 6 -13.92 -3.35 -2.71
CA ASP A 6 -12.85 -3.92 -3.52
C ASP A 6 -11.73 -4.43 -2.59
N ILE A 7 -11.13 -5.55 -2.96
CA ILE A 7 -10.05 -6.19 -2.21
C ILE A 7 -8.82 -6.23 -3.11
N TYR A 8 -7.68 -5.82 -2.57
CA TYR A 8 -6.43 -5.76 -3.32
C TYR A 8 -5.31 -6.51 -2.58
N ARG A 9 -4.34 -7.00 -3.35
CA ARG A 9 -3.12 -7.60 -2.81
C ARG A 9 -1.87 -7.10 -3.53
N ILE A 10 -0.75 -7.09 -2.82
CA ILE A 10 0.56 -6.78 -3.41
C ILE A 10 0.97 -7.83 -4.45
N VAL A 11 1.43 -7.38 -5.61
CA VAL A 11 2.01 -8.23 -6.65
C VAL A 11 3.45 -8.61 -6.26
N LYS A 12 3.66 -9.87 -5.84
CA LYS A 12 4.98 -10.31 -5.32
C LYS A 12 5.95 -10.79 -6.40
N ASP A 13 5.46 -11.24 -7.55
CA ASP A 13 6.31 -11.88 -8.58
C ASP A 13 7.09 -10.90 -9.45
N LYS A 14 6.77 -9.60 -9.36
CA LYS A 14 7.39 -8.52 -10.14
C LYS A 14 8.19 -7.54 -9.30
N TRP A 15 7.93 -7.50 -7.99
CA TRP A 15 8.41 -6.44 -7.11
C TRP A 15 9.05 -7.02 -5.86
N VAL A 16 10.15 -6.42 -5.43
CA VAL A 16 10.73 -6.61 -4.11
C VAL A 16 10.38 -5.39 -3.27
N THR A 17 9.82 -5.64 -2.09
CA THR A 17 9.53 -4.58 -1.11
C THR A 17 10.55 -4.63 0.01
N ARG A 18 10.99 -3.47 0.47
CA ARG A 18 11.81 -3.31 1.66
C ARG A 18 11.17 -2.28 2.58
N HIS A 19 10.91 -2.69 3.81
CA HIS A 19 10.47 -1.77 4.87
C HIS A 19 11.71 -1.14 5.52
N ILE A 20 11.73 0.19 5.59
CA ILE A 20 12.80 0.98 6.19
C ILE A 20 12.14 2.03 7.07
N PHE A 21 12.18 1.83 8.39
CA PHE A 21 11.39 2.63 9.34
C PHE A 21 9.90 2.66 8.94
N ASP A 22 9.37 3.86 8.69
CA ASP A 22 7.99 4.11 8.30
C ASP A 22 7.81 4.13 6.77
N GLU A 23 8.86 3.85 6.00
CA GLU A 23 8.84 3.89 4.54
C GLU A 23 8.84 2.49 3.93
N VAL A 24 8.26 2.39 2.74
CA VAL A 24 8.30 1.18 1.91
C VAL A 24 8.96 1.52 0.59
N VAL A 25 10.12 0.91 0.33
CA VAL A 25 10.79 0.98 -0.96
C VAL A 25 10.39 -0.23 -1.79
N ILE A 26 9.91 0.01 -3.00
CA ILE A 26 9.40 -1.01 -3.92
C ILE A 26 10.25 -0.97 -5.19
N MET A 27 10.98 -2.05 -5.43
CA MET A 27 11.93 -2.18 -6.53
C MET A 27 11.48 -3.27 -7.50
N PRO A 28 11.67 -3.09 -8.82
CA PRO A 28 11.37 -4.13 -9.79
C PRO A 28 12.38 -5.28 -9.67
N LEU A 29 11.90 -6.50 -9.84
CA LEU A 29 12.75 -7.68 -10.07
C LEU A 29 13.33 -7.58 -11.49
N CYS A 30 14.45 -6.86 -11.64
CA CYS A 30 15.13 -6.70 -12.92
C CYS A 30 15.72 -8.03 -13.38
N LYS A 31 15.20 -8.62 -14.46
CA LYS A 31 15.76 -9.81 -15.13
C LYS A 31 16.55 -9.42 -16.38
N SER A 32 16.37 -8.20 -16.87
CA SER A 32 17.01 -7.61 -18.03
C SER A 32 17.12 -6.08 -17.88
N GLN A 33 17.87 -5.41 -18.77
CA GLN A 33 17.93 -3.94 -18.80
C GLN A 33 16.60 -3.28 -19.19
N GLU A 34 15.72 -3.99 -19.90
CA GLU A 34 14.38 -3.48 -20.26
C GLU A 34 13.42 -3.42 -19.06
N ASP A 35 13.71 -4.17 -17.99
CA ASP A 35 12.95 -4.16 -16.73
C ASP A 35 13.31 -2.95 -15.84
N MET A 36 14.40 -2.24 -16.14
CA MET A 36 14.91 -1.09 -15.38
C MET A 36 14.06 0.15 -15.66
N GLN A 37 12.89 0.23 -15.02
CA GLN A 37 11.97 1.35 -15.23
C GLN A 37 11.96 2.31 -14.04
N TYR A 38 11.40 1.89 -12.91
CA TYR A 38 11.11 2.79 -11.80
C TYR A 38 11.25 2.11 -10.45
N ILE A 39 11.76 2.85 -9.47
CA ILE A 39 11.64 2.55 -8.04
C ILE A 39 10.51 3.39 -7.49
N TYR A 40 9.68 2.80 -6.64
CA TYR A 40 8.66 3.51 -5.91
C TYR A 40 9.02 3.59 -4.44
N SER A 41 8.66 4.70 -3.79
CA SER A 41 8.78 4.85 -2.35
C SER A 41 7.48 5.37 -1.76
N ILE A 42 6.96 4.67 -0.77
CA ILE A 42 5.83 5.12 0.05
C ILE A 42 6.41 5.80 1.28
N SER A 43 6.20 7.11 1.38
CA SER A 43 6.90 7.99 2.32
C SER A 43 6.00 8.42 3.48
N ASN A 44 5.59 7.48 4.33
CA ASN A 44 5.13 7.70 5.71
C ASN A 44 4.46 6.46 6.31
N GLU A 45 4.25 6.51 7.62
CA GLU A 45 3.64 5.45 8.39
C GLU A 45 2.22 5.10 7.92
N THR A 46 1.38 6.08 7.57
CA THR A 46 0.01 5.84 7.07
C THR A 46 0.04 5.03 5.78
N GLY A 47 0.86 5.43 4.81
CA GLY A 47 1.01 4.74 3.54
C GLY A 47 1.61 3.34 3.71
N SER A 48 2.62 3.21 4.58
CA SER A 48 3.20 1.91 4.95
C SER A 48 2.17 0.98 5.60
N ARG A 49 1.28 1.55 6.44
CA ARG A 49 0.19 0.80 7.06
C ARG A 49 -0.85 0.34 6.06
N ILE A 50 -1.28 1.21 5.14
CA ILE A 50 -2.15 0.83 4.02
C ILE A 50 -1.49 -0.30 3.22
N TRP A 51 -0.22 -0.16 2.86
CA TRP A 51 0.54 -1.17 2.13
C TRP A 51 0.51 -2.54 2.81
N GLN A 52 0.70 -2.60 4.13
CA GLN A 52 0.64 -3.86 4.89
C GLN A 52 -0.75 -4.51 4.90
N LEU A 53 -1.82 -3.71 4.82
CA LEU A 53 -3.20 -4.19 4.82
C LEU A 53 -3.68 -4.66 3.44
N LEU A 54 -2.91 -4.39 2.36
CA LEU A 54 -3.16 -4.90 1.01
C LEU A 54 -2.72 -6.37 0.90
N ASP A 55 -3.36 -7.22 1.69
CA ASP A 55 -3.04 -8.64 1.88
C ASP A 55 -3.97 -9.58 1.10
N GLY A 56 -4.91 -9.02 0.32
CA GLY A 56 -5.94 -9.77 -0.40
C GLY A 56 -7.09 -10.25 0.48
N ARG A 57 -7.23 -9.72 1.70
CA ARG A 57 -8.29 -10.07 2.65
C ARG A 57 -9.08 -8.86 3.10
N HIS A 58 -8.39 -7.76 3.40
CA HIS A 58 -9.04 -6.50 3.77
C HIS A 58 -9.61 -5.81 2.54
N SER A 59 -10.88 -5.42 2.61
CA SER A 59 -11.47 -4.51 1.65
C SER A 59 -10.95 -3.09 1.87
N VAL A 60 -11.08 -2.23 0.86
CA VAL A 60 -10.74 -0.81 1.00
C VAL A 60 -11.50 -0.16 2.17
N GLY A 61 -12.76 -0.54 2.39
CA GLY A 61 -13.57 -0.10 3.53
C GLY A 61 -13.02 -0.58 4.87
N ASP A 62 -12.55 -1.82 4.95
CA ASP A 62 -11.88 -2.33 6.16
C ASP A 62 -10.62 -1.51 6.47
N ILE A 63 -9.81 -1.22 5.45
CA ILE A 63 -8.60 -0.38 5.58
C ILE A 63 -8.97 1.02 6.12
N GLN A 64 -10.03 1.64 5.59
CA GLN A 64 -10.52 2.94 6.07
C GLN A 64 -10.91 2.88 7.56
N GLU A 65 -11.65 1.86 7.99
CA GLU A 65 -12.04 1.71 9.40
C GLU A 65 -10.84 1.49 10.32
N ILE A 66 -9.88 0.67 9.89
CA ILE A 66 -8.64 0.43 10.63
C ILE A 66 -7.87 1.73 10.82
N LEU A 67 -7.65 2.51 9.76
CA LEU A 67 -6.93 3.77 9.86
C LEU A 67 -7.69 4.81 10.71
N LYS A 68 -9.02 4.89 10.61
CA LYS A 68 -9.83 5.74 11.50
C LYS A 68 -9.68 5.34 12.97
N SER A 69 -9.41 4.06 13.26
CA SER A 69 -9.15 3.56 14.61
C SER A 69 -7.72 3.87 15.09
N GLU A 70 -6.71 3.76 14.21
CA GLU A 70 -5.29 3.90 14.54
C GLU A 70 -4.79 5.36 14.53
N TYR A 71 -5.40 6.23 13.72
CA TYR A 71 -4.96 7.60 13.49
C TYR A 71 -6.01 8.65 13.87
N LYS A 72 -5.55 9.81 14.28
CA LYS A 72 -6.34 11.00 14.58
C LYS A 72 -6.34 11.91 13.34
N GLY A 73 -7.45 11.92 12.61
CA GLY A 73 -7.70 12.74 11.43
C GLY A 73 -9.20 12.92 11.18
N GLN A 74 -9.58 13.76 10.21
CA GLN A 74 -10.97 13.86 9.76
C GLN A 74 -11.36 12.60 8.99
N LYS A 75 -12.53 12.04 9.26
CA LYS A 75 -12.95 10.75 8.69
C LYS A 75 -13.01 10.81 7.17
N GLU A 76 -13.57 11.90 6.65
CA GLU A 76 -13.78 12.15 5.24
C GLU A 76 -12.44 12.28 4.50
N VAL A 77 -11.43 12.85 5.17
CA VAL A 77 -10.06 12.95 4.64
C VAL A 77 -9.41 11.57 4.56
N ILE A 78 -9.50 10.77 5.63
CA ILE A 78 -8.94 9.40 5.64
C ILE A 78 -9.60 8.55 4.54
N GLU A 79 -10.92 8.59 4.43
CA GLU A 79 -11.67 7.80 3.45
C GLU A 79 -11.29 8.14 2.01
N ARG A 80 -11.24 9.44 1.69
CA ARG A 80 -10.84 9.93 0.37
C ARG A 80 -9.39 9.56 0.07
N ASP A 81 -8.48 9.90 0.96
CA ASP A 81 -7.04 9.70 0.74
C ASP A 81 -6.70 8.21 0.59
N VAL A 82 -7.38 7.30 1.30
CA VAL A 82 -7.21 5.85 1.10
C VAL A 82 -7.65 5.43 -0.29
N LEU A 83 -8.79 5.92 -0.78
CA LEU A 83 -9.28 5.59 -2.12
C LEU A 83 -8.34 6.10 -3.21
N GLU A 84 -7.91 7.36 -3.08
CA GLU A 84 -6.95 7.99 -4.01
C GLU A 84 -5.63 7.22 -4.02
N PHE A 85 -5.07 6.97 -2.84
CA PHE A 85 -3.80 6.27 -2.72
C PHE A 85 -3.87 4.85 -3.27
N VAL A 86 -4.87 4.04 -2.89
CA VAL A 86 -5.03 2.68 -3.43
C VAL A 86 -5.22 2.72 -4.95
N GLY A 87 -5.89 3.75 -5.47
CA GLY A 87 -5.97 4.01 -6.92
C GLY A 87 -4.60 4.20 -7.55
N ASP A 88 -3.76 5.09 -7.00
CA ASP A 88 -2.42 5.38 -7.52
C ASP A 88 -1.51 4.15 -7.58
N ILE A 89 -1.47 3.35 -6.51
CA ILE A 89 -0.67 2.10 -6.48
C ILE A 89 -1.26 1.00 -7.37
N PHE A 90 -2.58 0.99 -7.58
CA PHE A 90 -3.22 0.08 -8.54
C PHE A 90 -2.88 0.46 -9.99
N GLU A 91 -2.97 1.74 -10.34
CA GLU A 91 -2.57 2.25 -11.67
C GLU A 91 -1.08 1.99 -11.95
N ALA A 92 -0.24 2.08 -10.91
CA ALA A 92 1.18 1.71 -10.97
C ALA A 92 1.44 0.20 -11.10
N LYS A 93 0.40 -0.65 -11.07
CA LYS A 93 0.49 -2.13 -11.13
C LYS A 93 1.34 -2.75 -10.01
N LEU A 94 1.37 -2.08 -8.86
CA LEU A 94 2.03 -2.56 -7.64
C LEU A 94 1.13 -3.54 -6.86
N ILE A 95 -0.17 -3.38 -7.03
CA ILE A 95 -1.21 -4.24 -6.46
C ILE A 95 -2.15 -4.77 -7.56
N GLU A 96 -2.87 -5.83 -7.25
CA GLU A 96 -3.89 -6.43 -8.11
C GLU A 96 -5.17 -6.71 -7.34
N GLU A 97 -6.31 -6.62 -8.04
CA GLU A 97 -7.64 -6.89 -7.47
C GLU A 97 -7.85 -8.39 -7.24
N VAL A 98 -8.47 -8.73 -6.11
CA VAL A 98 -8.83 -10.09 -5.74
C VAL A 98 -10.31 -10.31 -5.98
N LYS A 99 -10.65 -11.08 -7.02
CA LYS A 99 -12.04 -11.35 -7.42
C LYS A 99 -12.77 -12.35 -6.54
N GLU A 100 -12.04 -13.20 -5.81
CA GLU A 100 -12.61 -14.23 -4.95
C GLU A 100 -12.38 -13.87 -3.48
N ARG A 101 -13.46 -13.52 -2.78
CA ARG A 101 -13.41 -13.19 -1.36
C ARG A 101 -12.99 -14.44 -0.57
N PRO A 102 -11.95 -14.38 0.28
CA PRO A 102 -11.60 -15.50 1.16
C PRO A 102 -12.80 -15.89 2.02
N LYS A 103 -13.10 -17.19 2.12
CA LYS A 103 -14.26 -17.72 2.86
C LYS A 103 -14.17 -17.60 4.38
N GLU A 104 -13.02 -17.18 4.92
CA GLU A 104 -12.84 -16.92 6.36
C GLU A 104 -13.02 -15.44 6.66
N THR A 105 -14.20 -15.06 7.13
CA THR A 105 -14.41 -13.82 7.87
C THR A 105 -13.84 -14.03 9.27
N ARG A 106 -12.62 -13.58 9.52
CA ARG A 106 -12.15 -13.45 10.91
C ARG A 106 -12.70 -12.16 11.46
N GLU A 107 -13.36 -12.23 12.61
CA GLU A 107 -13.56 -11.07 13.47
C GLU A 107 -12.18 -10.50 13.75
N THR A 108 -11.83 -9.43 13.05
CA THR A 108 -10.56 -8.76 13.21
C THR A 108 -10.60 -8.04 14.55
N GLN A 109 -10.03 -8.69 15.57
CA GLN A 109 -9.70 -8.04 16.84
C GLN A 109 -8.56 -7.04 16.57
N TYR A 110 -8.89 -5.91 15.95
CA TYR A 110 -7.99 -4.78 15.89
C TYR A 110 -7.82 -4.25 17.31
N GLN A 111 -6.64 -4.50 17.86
CA GLN A 111 -6.22 -3.85 19.08
C GLN A 111 -6.11 -2.37 18.75
N THR A 112 -7.09 -1.59 19.21
CA THR A 112 -7.01 -0.13 19.10
C THR A 112 -5.81 0.30 19.94
N PRO A 113 -4.78 0.93 19.37
CA PRO A 113 -3.65 1.36 20.16
C PRO A 113 -4.11 2.33 21.26
N ASP A 114 -3.53 2.25 22.45
CA ASP A 114 -3.87 3.08 23.62
C ASP A 114 -3.85 4.60 23.32
N LYS A 115 -3.11 5.01 22.27
CA LYS A 115 -3.09 6.36 21.73
C LYS A 115 -3.10 6.33 20.20
N LYS A 116 -4.03 7.08 19.60
CA LYS A 116 -4.04 7.32 18.16
C LYS A 116 -2.87 8.18 17.72
N LYS A 117 -2.22 7.81 16.62
CA LYS A 117 -1.14 8.58 16.00
C LYS A 117 -1.69 9.75 15.20
N ALA A 118 -0.89 10.77 14.89
CA ALA A 118 -1.35 11.85 14.03
C ALA A 118 -1.49 11.34 12.59
N TYR A 119 -2.64 11.57 11.96
CA TYR A 119 -2.83 11.19 10.57
C TYR A 119 -1.95 12.06 9.65
N LYS A 120 -1.31 11.41 8.68
CA LYS A 120 -0.64 12.04 7.54
C LYS A 120 -1.20 11.41 6.26
N SER A 121 -1.50 12.23 5.26
CA SER A 121 -1.94 11.71 3.96
C SER A 121 -0.87 10.78 3.38
N PRO A 122 -1.23 9.58 2.89
CA PRO A 122 -0.28 8.65 2.31
C PRO A 122 0.29 9.22 1.01
N GLU A 123 1.58 9.05 0.80
CA GLU A 123 2.30 9.58 -0.36
C GLU A 123 3.10 8.46 -1.02
N ILE A 124 3.04 8.39 -2.35
CA ILE A 124 3.90 7.53 -3.16
C ILE A 124 4.70 8.38 -4.13
N THR A 125 6.01 8.14 -4.17
CA THR A 125 6.94 8.76 -5.11
C THR A 125 7.45 7.72 -6.09
N LYS A 126 7.77 8.17 -7.30
CA LYS A 126 8.26 7.34 -8.39
C LYS A 126 9.55 7.95 -8.93
N VAL A 127 10.63 7.19 -8.89
CA VAL A 127 11.95 7.60 -9.37
C VAL A 127 12.37 6.69 -10.52
N LYS A 128 12.77 7.27 -11.66
CA LYS A 128 13.29 6.50 -12.79
C LYS A 128 14.66 5.92 -12.42
N MET A 129 14.84 4.62 -12.63
CA MET A 129 16.14 3.99 -12.41
C MET A 129 17.14 4.54 -13.42
N GLN A 130 18.32 4.93 -12.95
CA GLN A 130 19.45 5.18 -13.83
C GLN A 130 20.20 3.86 -14.07
N PRO A 131 20.78 3.62 -15.26
CA PRO A 131 21.45 2.35 -15.61
C PRO A 131 22.50 1.89 -14.58
N GLU A 132 23.20 2.84 -13.96
CA GLU A 132 24.22 2.57 -12.94
C GLU A 132 23.66 2.11 -11.58
N GLN A 133 22.40 2.39 -11.28
CA GLN A 133 21.74 1.96 -10.03
C GLN A 133 21.20 0.52 -10.10
N ALA A 134 21.20 -0.08 -11.30
CA ALA A 134 20.60 -1.38 -11.55
C ALA A 134 21.58 -2.55 -11.45
N VAL A 135 22.87 -2.26 -11.23
CA VAL A 135 23.89 -3.25 -10.95
C VAL A 135 23.92 -3.50 -9.45
N LEU A 136 23.13 -4.46 -8.98
CA LEU A 136 23.47 -5.14 -7.73
C LEU A 136 24.69 -6.01 -8.05
N SER A 137 25.85 -5.58 -7.52
CA SER A 137 27.10 -6.35 -7.58
C SER A 137 27.00 -7.65 -6.79
#